data_AF-A0AAD4SXH3-F1
#
_entry.id   AF-A0AAD4SXH3-F1
#
_cell.length_a   1.000
_cell.length_b   1.000
_cell.length_c   1.000
_cell.angle_alpha   90.00
_cell.angle_beta   90.00
_cell.angle_gamma   90.00
#
_symmetry.space_group_name_H-M   'P 1'
#
loop_
_entity.id
_entity.type
_entity.pdbx_description
1 polymer ?
#
loop_
_entity_poly.entity_id
_entity_poly.type
_entity_poly.pdbx_seq_one_letter_code
_entity_poly.pdbx_strand_id
1 'polypeptide(L)'
;MCLYLGLNRLGTEIAKHLILAGVKSVTLHDEGTVEMWDLFGNFLFSESDVGKNRALASVQKLQELNNAVAVSTLTEKLSKEKLSNYQFVKLYAS
;
A
#
# COMPACT_ATOMS: atom_id res chain seq x y z
N MET A 1 -9.63 6.53 10.28
CA MET A 1 -8.47 5.63 10.46
C MET A 1 -7.72 5.62 9.16
N CYS A 2 -6.45 5.98 9.15
CA CYS A 2 -5.67 6.12 7.94
C CYS A 2 -4.34 5.42 8.19
N LEU A 3 -4.14 4.27 7.55
CA LEU A 3 -3.01 3.40 7.82
C LEU A 3 -1.96 3.53 6.73
N TYR A 4 -0.71 3.69 7.14
CA TYR A 4 0.49 3.73 6.32
C TYR A 4 1.13 2.33 6.22
N LEU A 5 1.40 1.84 5.01
CA LEU A 5 2.02 0.52 4.79
C LEU A 5 3.02 0.58 3.63
N GLY A 6 4.25 0.13 3.87
CA GLY A 6 5.21 -0.23 2.80
C GLY A 6 4.76 -1.52 2.12
N LEU A 7 4.73 -1.56 0.79
CA LEU A 7 4.12 -2.64 0.00
C LEU A 7 5.12 -3.68 -0.46
N ASN A 8 5.89 -4.19 0.50
CA ASN A 8 6.44 -5.53 0.38
C ASN A 8 5.33 -6.59 0.54
N ARG A 9 5.70 -7.88 0.49
CA ARG A 9 4.75 -8.99 0.61
C ARG A 9 3.89 -8.93 1.88
N LEU A 10 4.47 -8.53 3.02
CA LEU A 10 3.73 -8.43 4.28
C LEU A 10 2.76 -7.25 4.29
N GLY A 11 3.23 -6.06 3.88
CA GLY A 11 2.38 -4.88 3.86
C GLY A 11 1.21 -5.01 2.88
N THR A 12 1.43 -5.70 1.75
CA THR A 12 0.36 -6.10 0.82
C THR A 12 -0.72 -6.93 1.51
N GLU A 13 -0.34 -7.97 2.23
CA GLU A 13 -1.30 -8.84 2.92
C GLU A 13 -2.07 -8.12 4.01
N ILE A 14 -1.43 -7.20 4.72
CA ILE A 14 -2.09 -6.39 5.75
C ILE A 14 -3.07 -5.39 5.12
N ALA A 15 -2.67 -4.71 4.03
CA ALA A 15 -3.54 -3.82 3.28
C ALA A 15 -4.80 -4.56 2.80
N LYS A 16 -4.64 -5.75 2.22
CA LYS A 16 -5.73 -6.61 1.79
C LYS A 16 -6.70 -6.91 2.93
N HIS A 17 -6.21 -7.39 4.08
CA HIS A 17 -7.08 -7.76 5.20
C HIS A 17 -7.82 -6.55 5.79
N LEU A 18 -7.20 -5.37 5.84
CA LEU A 18 -7.86 -4.16 6.35
C LEU A 18 -8.96 -3.66 5.42
N ILE A 19 -8.72 -3.71 4.12
CA ILE A 19 -9.71 -3.32 3.11
C ILE A 19 -10.89 -4.30 3.14
N LEU A 20 -10.62 -5.60 3.24
CA LEU A 20 -11.67 -6.62 3.41
C LEU A 20 -12.44 -6.46 4.73
N ALA A 21 -11.78 -6.03 5.80
CA ALA A 21 -12.43 -5.73 7.08
C ALA A 21 -13.31 -4.47 7.05
N GLY A 22 -13.27 -3.66 5.98
CA GLY A 22 -14.16 -2.51 5.82
C GLY A 22 -13.78 -1.31 6.67
N VAL A 23 -12.48 -1.07 6.90
CA VAL A 23 -12.03 0.19 7.53
C VAL A 23 -12.41 1.39 6.67
N LYS A 24 -12.55 2.58 7.26
CA LYS A 24 -12.96 3.79 6.51
C LYS A 24 -12.04 4.12 5.31
N SER A 25 -10.73 4.01 5.49
CA SER A 25 -9.74 4.40 4.49
C SER A 25 -8.37 3.79 4.76
N VAL A 26 -7.58 3.59 3.70
CA VAL A 26 -6.19 3.12 3.75
C VAL A 26 -5.32 4.02 2.87
N THR A 27 -4.14 4.42 3.35
CA THR A 27 -3.19 5.24 2.57
C THR A 27 -1.86 4.52 2.43
N LEU A 28 -1.58 4.09 1.21
CA LEU A 28 -0.40 3.32 0.86
C LEU A 28 0.80 4.25 0.69
N HIS A 29 1.97 3.81 1.10
CA HIS A 29 3.21 4.51 0.81
C HIS A 29 4.34 3.51 0.69
N ASP A 30 5.06 3.61 -0.39
CA ASP A 30 6.27 2.86 -0.63
C ASP A 30 7.22 3.79 -1.39
N GLU A 31 8.49 3.83 -1.03
CA GLU A 31 9.50 4.58 -1.78
C GLU A 31 10.10 3.72 -2.92
N GLY A 32 9.87 2.40 -2.87
CA GLY A 32 10.34 1.44 -3.85
C GLY A 32 9.45 1.34 -5.08
N THR A 33 10.04 0.78 -6.13
CA THR A 33 9.38 0.43 -7.38
C THR A 33 9.09 -1.06 -7.46
N VAL A 34 8.11 -1.45 -8.26
CA VAL A 34 7.79 -2.84 -8.55
C VAL A 34 8.97 -3.48 -9.27
N GLU A 35 9.46 -4.58 -8.71
CA GLU A 35 10.56 -5.36 -9.28
C GLU A 35 10.05 -6.74 -9.72
N MET A 36 10.83 -7.47 -10.53
CA MET A 36 10.37 -8.75 -11.06
C MET A 36 10.03 -9.77 -9.96
N TRP A 37 10.71 -9.71 -8.80
CA TRP A 37 10.39 -10.60 -7.69
C TRP A 37 9.06 -10.27 -7.01
N ASP A 38 8.57 -9.02 -7.12
CA ASP A 38 7.31 -8.59 -6.52
C ASP A 38 6.10 -9.23 -7.23
N LEU A 39 6.27 -9.72 -8.46
CA LEU A 39 5.26 -10.44 -9.23
C LEU A 39 4.97 -11.83 -8.65
N PHE A 40 5.93 -12.43 -7.93
CA PHE A 40 5.80 -13.79 -7.44
C PHE A 40 4.88 -13.85 -6.22
N GLY A 41 3.69 -14.42 -6.41
CA GLY A 41 2.73 -14.67 -5.35
C GLY A 41 2.04 -13.41 -4.81
N ASN A 42 2.11 -12.29 -5.55
CA ASN A 42 1.36 -11.08 -5.26
C ASN A 42 0.35 -10.81 -6.38
N PHE A 43 -0.94 -10.76 -6.06
CA PHE A 43 -1.99 -10.45 -7.03
C PHE A 43 -1.98 -8.96 -7.45
N LEU A 44 -1.25 -8.10 -6.72
CA LEU A 44 -1.25 -6.65 -6.93
C LEU A 44 -0.51 -6.20 -8.19
N PHE A 45 0.45 -6.96 -8.70
CA PHE A 45 1.31 -6.49 -9.79
C PHE A 45 1.18 -7.34 -11.05
N SER A 46 1.51 -6.74 -12.19
CA SER A 46 1.68 -7.40 -13.48
C SER A 46 3.02 -6.96 -14.08
N GLU A 47 3.53 -7.65 -15.10
CA GLU A 47 4.79 -7.27 -15.76
C GLU A 47 4.77 -5.81 -16.25
N SER A 48 3.60 -5.31 -16.64
CA SER A 48 3.41 -3.92 -17.08
C SER A 48 3.56 -2.88 -15.96
N ASP A 49 3.64 -3.31 -14.71
CA ASP A 49 3.82 -2.46 -13.53
C ASP A 49 5.28 -2.36 -13.08
N VAL A 50 6.17 -3.20 -13.61
CA VAL A 50 7.60 -3.18 -13.27
C VAL A 50 8.18 -1.78 -13.52
N GLY A 51 8.91 -1.26 -12.54
CA GLY A 51 9.46 0.10 -12.53
C GLY A 51 8.49 1.20 -12.07
N LYS A 52 7.18 0.93 -11.95
CA LYS A 52 6.24 1.87 -11.30
C LYS A 52 6.43 1.82 -9.79
N ASN A 53 6.08 2.91 -9.09
CA ASN A 53 6.04 2.91 -7.64
C ASN A 53 5.04 1.85 -7.12
N ARG A 54 5.44 1.03 -6.13
CA ARG A 54 4.59 -0.07 -5.64
C ARG A 54 3.27 0.41 -5.06
N ALA A 55 3.29 1.53 -4.32
CA ALA A 55 2.07 2.09 -3.74
C ALA A 55 1.09 2.53 -4.83
N LEU A 56 1.58 3.27 -5.83
CA LEU A 56 0.76 3.68 -6.99
C LEU A 56 0.19 2.49 -7.76
N ALA A 57 1.02 1.49 -8.07
CA ALA A 57 0.61 0.32 -8.83
C ALA A 57 -0.45 -0.54 -8.09
N SER A 58 -0.52 -0.44 -6.76
CA SER A 58 -1.41 -1.26 -5.94
C SER A 58 -2.82 -0.68 -5.79
N VAL A 59 -3.01 0.63 -6.00
CA VAL A 59 -4.26 1.34 -5.65
C VAL A 59 -5.47 0.69 -6.29
N GLN A 60 -5.42 0.49 -7.60
CA GLN A 60 -6.58 0.02 -8.37
C GLN A 60 -7.02 -1.35 -7.86
N LYS A 61 -6.10 -2.32 -7.79
CA LYS A 61 -6.43 -3.69 -7.38
C LYS A 61 -6.86 -3.79 -5.92
N LEU A 62 -6.29 -2.97 -5.04
CA LEU A 62 -6.73 -2.90 -3.64
C LEU A 62 -8.12 -2.26 -3.52
N GLN A 63 -8.41 -1.22 -4.31
CA GLN A 63 -9.72 -0.57 -4.34
C GLN A 63 -10.82 -1.54 -4.80
N GLU A 64 -10.52 -2.40 -5.79
CA GLU A 64 -11.43 -3.42 -6.31
C GLU A 64 -11.87 -4.46 -5.26
N LEU A 65 -11.07 -4.68 -4.20
CA LEU A 65 -11.44 -5.62 -3.12
C LEU A 65 -12.64 -5.13 -2.30
N ASN A 66 -12.75 -3.82 -2.09
CA ASN A 66 -13.86 -3.23 -1.36
C ASN A 66 -14.04 -1.75 -1.71
N ASN A 67 -15.01 -1.46 -2.58
CA ASN A 67 -15.33 -0.09 -3.03
C ASN A 67 -15.84 0.84 -1.90
N ALA A 68 -16.21 0.31 -0.74
CA ALA A 68 -16.60 1.12 0.42
C ALA A 68 -15.39 1.69 1.19
N VAL A 69 -14.19 1.15 0.96
CA VAL A 69 -12.95 1.61 1.60
C VAL A 69 -12.21 2.55 0.64
N ALA A 70 -11.94 3.77 1.07
CA ALA A 70 -11.15 4.70 0.26
C ALA A 70 -9.67 4.29 0.28
N VAL A 71 -9.10 3.96 -0.88
CA VAL A 71 -7.67 3.63 -1.03
C VAL A 71 -6.96 4.81 -1.71
N SER A 72 -5.90 5.31 -1.08
CA SER A 72 -5.09 6.42 -1.62
C SER A 72 -3.60 6.16 -1.44
N THR A 73 -2.76 7.01 -2.03
CA THR A 73 -1.30 6.93 -1.91
C THR A 73 -0.70 8.23 -1.41
N LEU A 74 0.36 8.11 -0.64
CA LEU A 74 1.27 9.21 -0.32
C LEU A 74 2.63 8.84 -0.92
N THR A 75 3.06 9.50 -1.99
CA THR A 75 4.36 9.21 -2.64
C THR A 75 5.46 10.18 -2.23
N GLU A 76 5.11 11.21 -1.48
CA GLU A 76 6.08 12.18 -0.97
C GLU A 76 6.89 11.58 0.18
N LYS A 77 8.17 11.97 0.26
CA LYS A 77 9.05 11.58 1.36
C LYS A 77 8.42 11.97 2.68
N LEU A 78 8.36 11.02 3.60
CA LEU A 78 7.76 11.26 4.91
C LEU A 78 8.61 12.23 5.75
N SER A 79 7.96 13.26 6.28
CA SER A 79 8.49 14.07 7.39
C SER A 79 7.81 13.68 8.70
N LYS A 80 8.45 13.94 9.84
CA LYS A 80 7.86 13.71 11.16
C LYS A 80 6.54 14.48 11.35
N GLU A 81 6.39 15.67 10.76
CA GLU A 81 5.13 16.42 10.88
C GLU A 81 3.98 15.81 10.09
N LYS A 82 4.25 15.20 8.93
CA LYS A 82 3.20 14.48 8.18
C LYS A 82 2.74 13.23 8.90
N LEU A 83 3.62 12.66 9.73
CA LEU A 83 3.30 11.49 10.50
C LEU A 83 2.31 11.80 11.65
N SER A 84 2.38 12.93 12.35
CA SER A 84 1.52 13.16 13.54
C SER A 84 0.00 13.03 13.33
N ASN A 85 -0.49 13.10 12.08
CA ASN A 85 -1.91 13.01 11.72
C ASN A 85 -2.46 11.60 11.44
N TYR A 86 -1.63 10.54 11.46
CA TYR A 86 -2.08 9.18 11.11
C TYR A 86 -1.92 8.21 12.31
N GLN A 87 -2.80 7.21 12.41
CA GLN A 87 -2.58 6.09 13.32
C GLN A 87 -1.69 5.06 12.60
N PHE A 88 -0.45 4.90 13.05
CA PHE A 88 0.56 4.10 12.35
C PHE A 88 0.53 2.64 12.73
N VAL A 89 0.63 1.79 11.71
CA VAL A 89 1.32 0.50 11.82
C VAL A 89 2.57 0.63 10.96
N LYS A 90 3.68 1.06 11.58
CA LYS A 90 4.94 1.24 10.89
C LYS A 90 5.66 -0.10 10.80
N LEU A 91 5.48 -0.80 9.68
CA LEU A 91 6.16 -2.08 9.43
C LEU A 91 7.44 -1.80 8.66
N TYR A 92 8.54 -1.75 9.40
CA TYR A 92 9.86 -1.90 8.81
C TYR A 92 10.07 -3.39 8.54
N ALA A 93 10.28 -3.76 7.29
CA ALA A 93 11.08 -4.93 6.99
C ALA A 93 12.46 -4.40 6.62
N SER A 94 13.46 -4.87 7.37
CA SER A 94 14.89 -4.62 7.21
C SER A 94 15.39 -4.69 5.78
#